data_AF-A0A6P0YGU0-F1
#
_entry.id   AF-A0A6P0YGU0-F1
#
_cell.length_a   1.000
_cell.length_b   1.000
_cell.length_c   1.000
_cell.angle_alpha   90.00
_cell.angle_beta   90.00
_cell.angle_gamma   90.00
#
_symmetry.space_group_name_H-M   'P 1'
#
loop_
_entity.id
_entity.type
_entity.pdbx_description
1 polymer ?
#
loop_
_entity_poly.entity_id
_entity_poly.type
_entity_poly.pdbx_seq_one_letter_code
_entity_poly.pdbx_strand_id
1 'polypeptide(L)'
;YEFTWNHTTLHARSVDTNLTYLQSGFPSDRNLALVEKMYRHFGDEVIMHLEFMRMDGQTTPVGLQIVRYTSEERLNEIIEYHEKNGVNIFNPHTYILEDGGMKTTDFEQLEFKKKVDPYGLLNPGKMKAWLER
;
A
#
# COMPACT_ATOMS: atom_id res chain seq x y z
N TYR A 1 22.48 -4.94 9.55
CA TYR A 1 21.61 -3.78 9.89
C TYR A 1 20.81 -3.49 8.63
N GLU A 2 19.52 -3.09 8.72
CA GLU A 2 18.50 -3.00 7.64
C GLU A 2 17.42 -4.12 7.63
N PHE A 3 16.79 -4.44 8.76
CA PHE A 3 15.73 -5.48 8.84
C PHE A 3 14.32 -4.91 9.07
N THR A 4 14.09 -3.67 8.69
CA THR A 4 12.81 -2.96 8.89
C THR A 4 12.38 -2.30 7.59
N TRP A 5 11.14 -1.81 7.57
CA TRP A 5 10.54 -1.22 6.39
C TRP A 5 10.65 -2.17 5.18
N ASN A 6 10.70 -1.63 3.97
CA ASN A 6 10.78 -2.47 2.78
C ASN A 6 12.11 -3.24 2.63
N HIS A 7 13.09 -3.05 3.52
CA HIS A 7 14.27 -3.93 3.56
C HIS A 7 13.92 -5.33 4.09
N THR A 8 12.90 -5.47 4.93
CA THR A 8 12.34 -6.79 5.27
C THR A 8 11.90 -7.53 4.01
N THR A 9 11.16 -6.84 3.12
CA THR A 9 10.77 -7.38 1.80
C THR A 9 11.98 -7.67 0.93
N LEU A 10 13.01 -6.80 0.91
CA LEU A 10 14.26 -7.05 0.18
C LEU A 10 14.93 -8.37 0.64
N HIS A 11 15.05 -8.57 1.95
CA HIS A 11 15.63 -9.78 2.52
C HIS A 11 14.78 -11.01 2.19
N ALA A 12 13.46 -10.93 2.33
CA ALA A 12 12.56 -12.01 1.97
C ALA A 12 12.69 -12.41 0.49
N ARG A 13 12.71 -11.41 -0.41
CA ARG A 13 12.83 -11.60 -1.86
C ARG A 13 14.20 -12.10 -2.30
N SER A 14 15.25 -11.85 -1.51
CA SER A 14 16.58 -12.40 -1.77
C SER A 14 16.64 -13.93 -1.58
N VAL A 15 15.69 -14.50 -0.84
CA VAL A 15 15.55 -15.94 -0.60
C VAL A 15 14.48 -16.55 -1.51
N ASP A 16 13.35 -15.88 -1.69
CA ASP A 16 12.22 -16.34 -2.51
C ASP A 16 11.66 -15.18 -3.37
N THR A 17 11.92 -15.25 -4.68
CA THR A 17 11.53 -14.19 -5.63
C THR A 17 10.03 -14.09 -5.86
N ASN A 18 9.23 -15.09 -5.45
CA ASN A 18 7.78 -15.05 -5.52
C ASN A 18 7.15 -14.24 -4.38
N LEU A 19 7.96 -13.73 -3.44
CA LEU A 19 7.47 -12.85 -2.39
C LEU A 19 7.29 -11.42 -2.93
N THR A 20 6.16 -10.82 -2.58
CA THR A 20 5.88 -9.39 -2.77
C THR A 20 5.36 -8.81 -1.45
N TYR A 21 4.83 -7.59 -1.46
CA TYR A 21 4.34 -6.92 -0.26
C TYR A 21 3.05 -6.12 -0.52
N LEU A 22 2.31 -5.85 0.54
CA LEU A 22 1.23 -4.86 0.59
C LEU A 22 1.64 -3.69 1.49
N GLN A 23 1.07 -2.51 1.25
CA GLN A 23 1.12 -1.41 2.21
C GLN A 23 -0.27 -1.25 2.82
N SER A 24 -0.38 -1.58 4.10
CA SER A 24 -1.66 -1.58 4.82
C SER A 24 -1.68 -0.56 5.96
N GLY A 25 -2.73 0.24 6.02
CA GLY A 25 -3.04 1.12 7.15
C GLY A 25 -4.11 0.47 8.02
N PHE A 26 -3.71 0.02 9.21
CA PHE A 26 -4.66 -0.50 10.19
C PHE A 26 -5.21 0.65 11.05
N PRO A 27 -6.45 0.54 11.55
CA PRO A 27 -6.97 1.49 12.53
C PRO A 27 -6.12 1.46 13.80
N SER A 28 -6.00 2.63 14.44
CA SER A 28 -5.37 2.78 15.76
C SER A 28 -6.23 2.10 16.83
N ASP A 29 -6.12 0.78 16.95
CA ASP A 29 -6.80 -0.02 17.95
C ASP A 29 -5.80 -0.57 18.97
N ARG A 30 -6.05 -0.31 20.26
CA ARG A 30 -5.21 -0.81 21.36
C ARG A 30 -5.21 -2.34 21.46
N ASN A 31 -6.30 -2.98 21.05
CA ASN A 31 -6.42 -4.44 21.09
C ASN A 31 -5.82 -5.11 19.85
N LEU A 32 -5.43 -4.34 18.83
CA LEU A 32 -4.90 -4.85 17.56
C LEU A 32 -5.82 -5.91 16.93
N ALA A 33 -7.14 -5.82 17.14
CA ALA A 33 -8.07 -6.90 16.82
C ALA A 33 -8.10 -7.19 15.30
N LEU A 34 -8.04 -6.13 14.48
CA LEU A 34 -8.02 -6.28 13.03
C LEU A 34 -6.69 -6.82 12.51
N VAL A 35 -5.57 -6.43 13.13
CA VAL A 35 -4.24 -6.99 12.83
C VAL A 35 -4.24 -8.49 13.12
N GLU A 36 -4.71 -8.90 14.30
CA GLU A 36 -4.81 -10.32 14.67
C GLU A 36 -5.74 -11.08 13.72
N LYS A 37 -6.89 -10.49 13.36
CA LYS A 37 -7.81 -11.06 12.37
C LYS A 37 -7.12 -11.33 11.03
N MET A 38 -6.37 -10.36 10.48
CA MET A 38 -5.67 -10.52 9.21
C MET A 38 -4.56 -11.57 9.31
N TYR A 39 -3.77 -11.55 10.39
CA TYR A 39 -2.75 -12.55 10.66
C TYR A 39 -3.32 -13.97 10.68
N ARG A 40 -4.45 -14.18 11.39
CA ARG A 40 -5.11 -15.50 11.46
C ARG A 40 -5.78 -15.91 10.15
N HIS A 41 -6.34 -14.96 9.40
CA HIS A 41 -7.08 -15.26 8.18
C HIS A 41 -6.16 -15.75 7.06
N PHE A 42 -5.03 -15.08 6.84
CA PHE A 42 -4.12 -15.39 5.73
C PHE A 42 -2.96 -16.30 6.12
N GLY A 43 -2.58 -16.34 7.41
CA GLY A 43 -1.47 -17.17 7.88
C GLY A 43 -0.19 -16.96 7.06
N ASP A 44 0.37 -18.06 6.55
CA ASP A 44 1.63 -18.05 5.81
C ASP A 44 1.53 -17.47 4.38
N GLU A 45 0.30 -17.25 3.86
CA GLU A 45 0.08 -16.62 2.55
C GLU A 45 0.38 -15.12 2.60
N VAL A 46 0.03 -14.46 3.71
CA VAL A 46 0.27 -13.03 3.96
C VAL A 46 0.91 -12.86 5.33
N ILE A 47 2.23 -12.87 5.34
CA ILE A 47 3.05 -12.80 6.54
C ILE A 47 2.98 -11.38 7.12
N MET A 48 2.60 -11.28 8.39
CA MET A 48 2.45 -10.01 9.08
C MET A 48 3.82 -9.35 9.36
N HIS A 49 4.01 -8.14 8.87
CA HIS A 49 5.13 -7.25 9.21
C HIS A 49 4.56 -5.87 9.49
N LEU A 50 4.77 -5.37 10.72
CA LEU A 50 4.24 -4.09 11.18
C LEU A 50 5.37 -3.11 11.47
N GLU A 51 5.14 -1.86 11.11
CA GLU A 51 5.88 -0.69 11.58
C GLU A 51 4.91 0.19 12.36
N PHE A 52 5.26 0.57 13.59
CA PHE A 52 4.43 1.45 14.40
C PHE A 52 4.87 2.89 14.22
N MET A 53 3.94 3.76 13.84
CA MET A 53 4.20 5.19 13.66
C MET A 53 3.15 6.04 14.36
N ARG A 54 3.47 7.32 14.58
CA ARG A 54 2.51 8.27 15.16
C ARG A 54 1.72 8.94 14.04
N MET A 55 0.41 8.75 14.02
CA MET A 55 -0.52 9.40 13.08
C MET A 55 -1.63 10.07 13.89
N ASP A 56 -1.88 11.36 13.63
CA ASP A 56 -2.90 12.16 14.33
C ASP A 56 -2.83 12.05 15.87
N GLY A 57 -1.61 12.00 16.40
CA GLY A 57 -1.34 11.89 17.84
C GLY A 57 -1.52 10.49 18.43
N GLN A 58 -1.89 9.49 17.62
CA GLN A 58 -2.08 8.11 18.04
C GLN A 58 -0.95 7.21 17.55
N THR A 59 -0.65 6.15 18.28
CA THR A 59 0.26 5.09 17.83
C THR A 59 -0.52 4.15 16.91
N THR A 60 -0.16 4.13 15.64
CA THR A 60 -0.88 3.43 14.57
C THR A 60 0.02 2.36 13.97
N PRO A 61 -0.47 1.11 13.83
CA PRO A 61 0.24 0.09 13.07
C PRO A 61 0.04 0.31 11.57
N VAL A 62 1.14 0.38 10.83
CA VAL A 62 1.13 0.21 9.38
C VAL A 62 1.79 -1.12 9.03
N GLY A 63 1.28 -1.80 8.03
CA GLY A 63 1.79 -3.08 7.57
C GLY A 63 2.58 -2.95 6.28
N LEU A 64 3.68 -3.67 6.21
CA LEU A 64 4.39 -4.03 4.99
C LEU A 64 4.31 -5.55 4.81
N GLN A 65 3.07 -6.06 4.86
CA GLN A 65 2.79 -7.50 4.89
C GLN A 65 3.40 -8.18 3.66
N ILE A 66 4.15 -9.26 3.87
CA ILE A 66 4.78 -10.02 2.79
C ILE A 66 3.76 -11.02 2.24
N VAL A 67 3.52 -10.98 0.94
CA VAL A 67 2.56 -11.84 0.24
C VAL A 67 3.31 -12.88 -0.58
N ARG A 68 2.92 -14.15 -0.47
CA ARG A 68 3.31 -15.20 -1.42
C ARG A 68 2.51 -15.04 -2.69
N TYR A 69 3.11 -14.45 -3.72
CA TYR A 69 2.43 -14.18 -4.98
C TYR A 69 2.10 -15.48 -5.72
N THR A 70 0.88 -15.56 -6.25
CA THR A 70 0.39 -16.69 -7.05
C THR A 70 -0.17 -16.22 -8.39
N SER A 71 -1.17 -15.35 -8.36
CA SER A 71 -1.72 -14.69 -9.53
C SER A 71 -2.16 -13.26 -9.21
N GLU A 72 -2.41 -12.47 -10.25
CA GLU A 72 -2.96 -11.11 -10.13
C GLU A 72 -4.36 -11.13 -9.50
N GLU A 73 -5.21 -12.09 -9.89
CA GLU A 73 -6.55 -12.25 -9.35
C GLU A 73 -6.51 -12.51 -7.85
N ARG A 74 -5.65 -13.43 -7.40
CA ARG A 74 -5.51 -13.73 -5.98
C ARG A 74 -4.96 -12.54 -5.18
N LEU A 75 -4.00 -11.81 -5.75
CA LEU A 75 -3.47 -10.61 -5.12
C LEU A 75 -4.57 -9.55 -4.93
N ASN A 76 -5.41 -9.34 -5.94
CA ASN A 76 -6.54 -8.43 -5.87
C ASN A 76 -7.61 -8.92 -4.88
N GLU A 77 -7.89 -10.23 -4.80
CA GLU A 77 -8.77 -10.78 -3.76
C GLU A 77 -8.26 -10.49 -2.35
N ILE A 78 -6.94 -10.61 -2.12
CA ILE A 78 -6.30 -10.28 -0.85
C ILE A 78 -6.49 -8.79 -0.54
N ILE A 79 -6.24 -7.91 -1.51
CA ILE A 79 -6.44 -6.45 -1.38
C ILE A 79 -7.89 -6.14 -1.03
N GLU A 80 -8.85 -6.65 -1.81
CA GLU A 80 -10.28 -6.45 -1.58
C GLU A 80 -10.72 -6.94 -0.21
N TYR A 81 -10.19 -8.08 0.25
CA TYR A 81 -10.51 -8.59 1.58
C TYR A 81 -10.03 -7.63 2.68
N HIS A 82 -8.83 -7.07 2.56
CA HIS A 82 -8.33 -6.06 3.50
C HIS A 82 -9.25 -4.84 3.55
N GLU A 83 -9.59 -4.27 2.39
CA GLU A 83 -10.45 -3.10 2.26
C GLU A 83 -11.87 -3.34 2.81
N LYS A 84 -12.50 -4.47 2.45
CA LYS A 84 -13.83 -4.87 2.95
C LYS A 84 -13.88 -5.02 4.48
N ASN A 85 -12.74 -5.23 5.12
CA ASN A 85 -12.63 -5.39 6.57
C ASN A 85 -12.11 -4.14 7.29
N GLY A 86 -11.95 -3.01 6.59
CA GLY A 86 -11.55 -1.74 7.16
C GLY A 86 -10.04 -1.54 7.31
N VAL A 87 -9.23 -2.30 6.57
CA VAL A 87 -7.79 -2.02 6.40
C VAL A 87 -7.63 -1.20 5.14
N ASN A 88 -7.01 -0.02 5.24
CA ASN A 88 -6.74 0.81 4.07
C ASN A 88 -5.54 0.21 3.31
N ILE A 89 -5.67 -0.02 2.01
CA ILE A 89 -4.55 -0.47 1.17
C ILE A 89 -4.03 0.69 0.33
N PHE A 90 -2.73 0.96 0.46
CA PHE A 90 -2.01 1.84 -0.46
C PHE A 90 -1.35 0.96 -1.51
N ASN A 91 -2.08 0.67 -2.59
CA ASN A 91 -1.71 -0.41 -3.51
C ASN A 91 -0.29 -0.20 -4.11
N PRO A 92 0.71 -1.03 -3.75
CA PRO A 92 2.07 -0.87 -4.27
C PRO A 92 2.25 -1.50 -5.66
N HIS A 93 1.20 -2.13 -6.18
CA HIS A 93 1.19 -2.85 -7.46
C HIS A 93 0.60 -2.01 -8.61
N THR A 94 0.51 -0.70 -8.41
CA THR A 94 0.19 0.26 -9.47
C THR A 94 1.30 1.28 -9.62
N TYR A 95 1.41 1.84 -10.82
CA TYR A 95 2.32 2.95 -11.12
C TYR A 95 1.58 4.30 -11.25
N ILE A 96 0.25 4.30 -11.08
CA ILE A 96 -0.64 5.46 -11.17
C ILE A 96 -0.90 6.00 -9.76
N LEU A 97 -0.82 7.33 -9.59
CA LEU A 97 -0.95 7.97 -8.28
C LEU A 97 -2.34 7.75 -7.66
N GLU A 98 -3.37 7.85 -8.49
CA GLU A 98 -4.77 7.73 -8.07
C GLU A 98 -5.12 6.31 -7.62
N ASP A 99 -4.55 5.30 -8.27
CA ASP A 99 -4.82 3.88 -7.99
C ASP A 99 -4.03 3.38 -6.76
N GLY A 100 -3.02 4.13 -6.30
CA GLY A 100 -2.17 3.77 -5.16
C GLY A 100 -2.77 4.09 -3.79
N GLY A 101 -4.04 4.53 -3.72
CA GLY A 101 -4.75 4.85 -2.47
C GLY A 101 -4.25 6.10 -1.74
N MET A 102 -3.14 6.71 -2.19
CA MET A 102 -2.53 7.86 -1.52
C MET A 102 -3.06 9.23 -1.98
N LYS A 103 -3.86 9.30 -3.04
CA LYS A 103 -4.46 10.55 -3.52
C LYS A 103 -5.76 10.25 -4.27
N THR A 104 -6.91 10.60 -3.70
CA THR A 104 -8.10 10.86 -4.52
C THR A 104 -7.77 11.96 -5.52
N THR A 105 -8.31 11.86 -6.75
CA THR A 105 -8.15 12.88 -7.80
C THR A 105 -8.64 14.22 -7.29
N ASP A 106 -7.70 15.00 -6.78
CA ASP A 106 -7.98 16.33 -6.28
C ASP A 106 -7.88 17.30 -7.46
N PHE A 107 -9.00 17.90 -7.83
CA PHE A 107 -9.04 18.95 -8.85
C PHE A 107 -8.02 20.06 -8.54
N GLU A 108 -7.74 20.34 -7.27
CA GLU A 108 -6.72 21.31 -6.88
C GLU A 108 -5.32 20.86 -7.30
N GLN A 109 -5.00 19.56 -7.19
CA GLN A 109 -3.72 19.00 -7.63
C GLN A 109 -3.57 19.04 -9.15
N LEU A 110 -4.65 18.80 -9.90
CA LEU A 110 -4.64 18.92 -11.36
C LEU A 110 -4.41 20.38 -11.79
N GLU A 111 -5.13 21.32 -11.17
CA GLU A 111 -4.95 22.76 -11.43
C GLU A 111 -3.55 23.24 -11.03
N PHE A 112 -2.99 22.72 -9.93
CA PHE A 112 -1.61 22.98 -9.56
C PHE A 112 -0.63 22.43 -10.61
N LYS A 113 -0.82 21.18 -11.08
CA LYS A 113 0.02 20.59 -12.14
C LYS A 113 -0.02 21.42 -13.42
N LYS A 114 -1.19 21.94 -13.83
CA LYS A 114 -1.31 22.84 -14.99
C LYS A 114 -0.47 24.12 -14.84
N LYS A 115 -0.36 24.66 -13.61
CA LYS A 115 0.43 25.87 -13.34
C LYS A 115 1.94 25.62 -13.38
N VAL A 116 2.40 24.48 -12.86
CA VAL A 116 3.84 24.20 -12.68
C VAL A 116 4.46 23.34 -13.78
N ASP A 117 3.64 22.61 -14.53
CA ASP A 117 4.05 21.73 -15.62
C ASP A 117 3.08 21.82 -16.81
N PRO A 118 2.94 23.00 -17.44
CA PRO A 118 1.95 23.22 -18.49
C PRO A 118 2.14 22.30 -19.71
N TYR A 119 3.38 21.88 -19.97
CA TYR A 119 3.73 20.99 -21.08
C TYR A 119 3.69 19.50 -20.71
N GLY A 120 3.47 19.15 -19.43
CA GLY A 120 3.35 17.76 -19.00
C GLY A 120 4.65 16.96 -19.06
N LEU A 121 5.80 17.61 -18.89
CA LEU A 121 7.13 16.99 -19.01
C LEU A 121 7.58 16.35 -17.69
N LEU A 122 6.99 16.73 -16.56
CA LEU A 122 7.33 16.16 -15.26
C LEU A 122 6.59 14.84 -15.05
N ASN A 123 7.36 13.75 -15.20
CA ASN A 123 6.96 12.37 -14.91
C ASN A 123 5.63 11.97 -15.60
N PRO A 124 5.59 11.99 -16.95
CA PRO A 124 4.38 11.69 -17.70
C PRO A 124 3.90 10.26 -17.43
N GLY A 125 2.59 10.04 -17.51
CA GLY A 125 1.99 8.72 -17.30
C GLY A 125 1.69 8.36 -15.84
N LYS A 126 2.03 9.21 -14.86
CA LYS A 126 1.81 8.94 -13.42
C LYS A 126 0.51 9.47 -12.84
N MET A 127 -0.08 10.48 -13.47
CA MET A 127 -1.33 11.11 -13.03
C MET A 127 -2.39 10.86 -14.09
N LYS A 128 -3.37 10.01 -13.78
CA LYS A 128 -4.46 9.65 -14.68
C LYS A 128 -5.28 10.86 -15.10
N ALA A 129 -5.59 11.74 -14.16
CA ALA A 129 -6.34 12.97 -14.41
C ALA A 129 -5.65 13.95 -15.37
N TRP A 130 -4.33 13.83 -15.57
CA TRP A 130 -3.60 14.62 -16.57
C TRP A 130 -3.70 14.04 -17.97
N LEU A 131 -3.77 12.71 -18.08
CA LEU A 131 -3.89 12.01 -19.37
C LEU A 131 -5.31 12.11 -19.93
N GLU A 132 -6.30 12.13 -19.06
CA GLU A 132 -7.73 12.14 -19.41
C GLU A 132 -8.31 13.57 -19.56
N ARG A 133 -7.44 14.59 -19.62
CA ARG A 133 -7.81 16.02 -19.72
C ARG A 133 -8.41 16.42 -21.06
#